data_AF-A0A971ZVB6-F1
#
_entry.id   AF-A0A971ZVB6-F1
#
_cell.length_a   1.000
_cell.length_b   1.000
_cell.length_c   1.000
_cell.angle_alpha   90.00
_cell.angle_beta   90.00
_cell.angle_gamma   90.00
#
_symmetry.space_group_name_H-M   'P 1'
#
loop_
_entity.id
_entity.type
_entity.pdbx_description
1 polymer ?
#
loop_
_entity_poly.entity_id
_entity_poly.type
_entity_poly.pdbx_seq_one_letter_code
_entity_poly.pdbx_strand_id
1 'polypeptide(L)' 'MTQRQLNRAVAKATGESIGTINDMGFSIAAPKHVRFDPEPPDPHDCRHIEDRIIDWDRHDRRRNVPIVPQRSRRAVLV' A
#
# COMPACT_ATOMS: atom_id res chain seq x y z
N MET A 1 29.72 3.26 13.86
CA MET A 1 29.74 1.80 13.98
C MET A 1 29.27 1.22 12.67
N THR A 2 29.98 0.25 12.10
CA THR A 2 29.59 -0.41 10.84
C THR A 2 28.68 -1.61 11.11
N GLN A 3 27.94 -2.07 10.10
CA GLN A 3 27.06 -3.24 10.22
C GLN A 3 27.82 -4.50 10.71
N ARG A 4 29.05 -4.69 10.22
CA ARG A 4 29.93 -5.80 10.66
C ARG A 4 30.33 -5.70 12.14
N GLN A 5 30.53 -4.48 12.64
CA GLN A 5 30.83 -4.26 14.07
C GLN A 5 29.59 -4.51 14.93
N LEU A 6 28.41 -4.10 14.47
CA LEU A 6 27.12 -4.40 15.12
C LEU A 6 26.90 -5.91 15.22
N ASN A 7 26.97 -6.63 14.10
CA ASN A 7 26.72 -8.07 14.07
C ASN A 7 27.69 -8.83 14.99
N ARG A 8 28.97 -8.42 15.04
CA ARG A 8 29.96 -8.99 15.97
C ARG A 8 29.63 -8.70 17.43
N ALA A 9 29.17 -7.49 17.74
CA ALA A 9 28.80 -7.12 19.10
C ALA A 9 27.56 -7.91 19.58
N VAL A 10 26.56 -8.05 18.71
CA VAL A 10 25.35 -8.83 18.99
C VAL A 10 25.69 -10.32 19.16
N ALA A 11 26.44 -10.91 18.22
CA ALA A 11 26.89 -12.30 18.31
C ALA A 11 27.68 -12.57 19.60
N LYS A 12 28.55 -11.65 20.01
CA LYS A 12 29.30 -11.75 21.27
C LYS A 12 28.38 -11.71 22.50
N ALA A 13 27.31 -10.92 22.46
CA ALA A 13 26.38 -10.76 23.58
C ALA A 13 25.39 -11.92 23.70
N THR A 14 24.95 -12.50 22.58
CA THR A 14 23.95 -13.58 22.55
C THR A 14 24.55 -14.98 22.50
N GLY A 15 25.82 -15.11 22.10
CA GLY A 15 26.45 -16.41 21.83
C GLY A 15 26.08 -17.02 20.48
N GLU A 16 25.27 -16.32 19.68
CA GLU A 16 24.87 -16.75 18.34
C GLU A 16 26.00 -16.57 17.31
N SER A 17 25.91 -17.31 16.21
CA SER A 17 26.86 -17.17 15.10
C SER A 17 26.66 -15.85 14.36
N ILE A 18 27.73 -15.30 13.78
CA ILE A 18 27.65 -14.06 12.97
C ILE A 18 26.71 -14.24 11.76
N GLY A 19 26.64 -15.45 11.19
CA GLY A 19 25.71 -15.77 10.10
C GLY A 19 24.26 -15.65 10.56
N THR A 20 23.92 -16.26 11.70
CA THR A 20 22.58 -16.17 12.31
C THR A 20 22.19 -14.72 12.57
N ILE A 21 23.10 -13.93 13.16
CA ILE A 21 22.86 -12.51 13.43
C ILE A 21 22.67 -11.69 12.14
N ASN A 22 23.43 -12.03 11.09
CA ASN A 22 23.32 -11.36 9.80
C ASN A 22 21.96 -11.63 9.13
N ASP A 23 21.49 -12.88 9.19
CA ASP A 23 20.19 -13.28 8.64
C ASP A 23 19.02 -12.62 9.38
N MET A 24 19.19 -12.34 10.68
CA MET A 24 18.19 -11.60 11.47
C MET A 24 18.12 -10.10 11.15
N GLY A 25 19.12 -9.52 10.49
CA GLY A 25 19.05 -8.14 9.98
C GLY A 25 19.03 -7.04 11.06
N PHE A 26 19.75 -7.23 12.17
CA PHE A 26 19.85 -6.20 13.22
C PHE A 26 20.34 -4.85 12.67
N SER A 27 19.68 -3.77 13.05
CA SER A 27 20.10 -2.41 12.73
C SER A 27 20.11 -1.54 13.98
N ILE A 28 20.86 -0.43 13.94
CA ILE A 28 20.84 0.53 15.05
C ILE A 28 19.52 1.27 14.98
N ALA A 29 18.64 1.02 15.95
CA ALA A 29 17.48 1.88 16.14
C ALA A 29 17.96 3.31 16.40
N ALA A 30 17.49 4.25 15.60
CA ALA A 30 17.72 5.68 15.80
C ALA A 30 16.44 6.29 16.38
N PRO A 31 16.23 6.32 17.70
CA PRO A 31 14.94 6.68 18.30
C PRO A 31 14.57 8.15 18.06
N LYS A 32 15.55 8.99 17.69
CA LYS A 32 15.35 10.39 17.30
C LYS A 32 14.99 10.55 15.82
N HIS A 33 15.16 9.52 15.00
CA HIS A 33 14.74 9.50 13.60
C HIS A 33 13.32 8.94 13.53
N VAL A 34 12.34 9.82 13.70
CA VAL A 34 10.90 9.53 13.72
C VAL A 34 10.38 8.94 12.39
N ARG A 35 11.15 9.06 11.29
CA ARG A 35 10.78 8.58 9.95
C ARG A 35 11.79 7.56 9.39
N PHE A 36 12.29 6.64 10.21
CA PHE A 36 13.19 5.58 9.73
C PHE A 36 12.45 4.57 8.83
N ASP A 37 11.16 4.38 9.09
CA ASP A 37 10.22 3.71 8.20
C ASP A 37 9.02 4.66 8.05
N PRO A 38 8.95 5.47 6.97
CA PRO A 38 7.76 6.27 6.73
C PRO A 38 6.61 5.29 6.50
N GLU A 39 5.65 5.27 7.43
CA GLU A 39 4.41 4.55 7.24
C GLU A 39 3.86 4.85 5.84
N PRO A 40 3.51 3.82 5.04
CA PRO A 40 2.90 4.06 3.74
C PRO A 40 1.73 5.02 3.96
N PRO A 41 1.51 6.00 3.06
CA PRO A 41 0.52 7.04 3.27
C PRO A 41 -0.80 6.40 3.66
N ASP A 42 -1.24 6.68 4.89
CA ASP A 42 -2.35 6.01 5.55
C ASP A 42 -3.53 5.91 4.56
N PRO A 43 -3.97 4.68 4.22
CA PRO A 43 -5.15 4.51 3.39
C PRO A 43 -6.42 5.14 3.97
N HIS A 44 -6.40 5.43 5.26
CA HIS A 44 -7.43 6.10 6.03
C HIS A 44 -7.10 7.57 6.33
N ASP A 45 -6.03 8.18 5.75
CA ASP A 45 -5.88 9.64 5.79
C ASP A 45 -7.06 10.25 5.01
N CYS A 46 -8.05 10.70 5.77
CA CYS A 46 -9.32 11.22 5.28
C CYS A 46 -9.17 12.37 4.28
N ARG A 47 -7.99 12.99 4.22
CA ARG A 47 -7.64 14.04 3.26
C ARG A 47 -7.56 13.56 1.80
N HIS A 48 -7.45 12.26 1.54
CA HIS A 48 -7.39 11.70 0.17
C HIS A 48 -8.39 10.56 -0.07
N ILE A 49 -9.34 10.33 0.84
CA ILE A 49 -10.37 9.29 0.68
C ILE A 49 -11.25 9.56 -0.56
N GLU A 50 -11.47 10.83 -0.91
CA GLU A 50 -12.31 11.23 -2.03
C GLU A 50 -11.79 10.71 -3.39
N ASP A 51 -10.47 10.62 -3.58
CA ASP A 51 -9.85 10.09 -4.80
C ASP A 51 -9.79 8.55 -4.84
N ARG A 52 -10.05 7.89 -3.71
CA ARG A 52 -9.98 6.42 -3.56
C ARG A 52 -11.35 5.75 -3.57
N ILE A 53 -12.43 6.50 -3.41
CA ILE A 53 -13.79 5.97 -3.47
C ILE A 53 -14.31 6.06 -4.91
N ILE A 54 -14.51 4.90 -5.53
CA ILE A 54 -15.15 4.80 -6.84
C ILE A 54 -16.66 4.71 -6.65
N ASP A 55 -17.39 5.71 -7.15
CA ASP A 55 -18.84 5.62 -7.37
C ASP A 55 -19.12 4.72 -8.57
N TRP A 56 -19.48 3.47 -8.31
CA TRP A 56 -19.79 2.46 -9.33
C TRP A 56 -21.01 2.83 -10.16
N ASP A 57 -22.04 3.44 -9.57
CA ASP A 57 -23.24 3.87 -10.30
C ASP A 57 -22.92 4.97 -11.32
N ARG A 58 -22.03 5.90 -10.97
CA ARG A 58 -21.53 6.94 -11.87
C ARG A 58 -20.58 6.35 -12.92
N HIS A 59 -19.73 5.41 -12.52
CA HIS A 59 -18.79 4.76 -13.43
C HIS A 59 -19.51 3.94 -14.51
N ASP A 60 -20.50 3.16 -14.12
CA ASP A 60 -21.27 2.31 -15.03
C ASP A 60 -22.16 3.13 -15.94
N ARG A 61 -22.77 4.22 -15.46
CA ARG A 61 -23.53 5.15 -16.32
C ARG A 61 -22.71 5.70 -17.48
N ARG A 62 -21.41 5.98 -17.26
CA ARG A 62 -20.50 6.45 -18.32
C ARG A 62 -20.21 5.36 -19.35
N ARG A 63 -20.26 4.09 -18.96
CA ARG A 63 -20.02 2.92 -19.82
C ARG A 63 -21.29 2.34 -20.42
N ASN A 64 -22.48 2.77 -19.96
CA ASN A 64 -23.77 2.25 -20.39
C ASN A 64 -24.20 2.81 -21.75
N VAL A 65 -23.32 2.65 -22.76
CA VAL A 65 -23.67 2.77 -24.17
C VAL A 65 -24.22 1.43 -24.64
N PRO A 66 -25.45 1.37 -25.16
CA PRO A 66 -25.99 0.12 -25.67
C PRO A 66 -25.15 -0.35 -26.87
N ILE A 67 -24.59 -1.56 -26.78
CA ILE A 67 -23.80 -2.19 -27.86
C ILE A 67 -24.65 -2.34 -29.14
N VAL A 68 -25.97 -2.45 -28.99
CA VAL A 68 -26.92 -2.55 -30.10
C VAL A 68 -27.94 -1.40 -29.98
N PRO A 69 -28.17 -0.60 -31.04
CA PRO A 69 -29.17 0.46 -31.00
C PRO A 69 -30.56 -0.13 -30.75
N GLN A 70 -31.21 0.29 -29.66
CA GLN A 70 -32.61 -0.07 -29.40
C GLN A 70 -33.50 0.65 -30.42
N ARG A 71 -34.09 -0.12 -31.35
CA ARG A 71 -35.16 0.39 -32.21
C ARG A 71 -36.39 0.65 -31.33
N SER A 72 -36.69 1.92 -31.07
CA SER A 72 -37.96 2.32 -30.45
C SER A 72 -39.09 1.94 -31.40
N ARG A 73 -40.00 1.07 -30.94
CA ARG A 73 -41.28 0.86 -31.64
C ARG A 73 -42.10 2.11 -31.42
N ARG A 74 -42.31 2.87 -32.49
CA ARG A 74 -43.25 4.01 -32.51
C ARG A 74 -44.64 3.44 -32.24
N ALA A 75 -45.24 3.80 -31.11
CA ALA A 75 -46.63 3.44 -30.84
C ALA A 75 -47.49 4.09 -31.92
N VAL A 76 -48.13 3.27 -32.76
CA VAL A 76 -49.22 3.71 -33.62
C VAL A 76 -50.45 3.73 -32.72
N LEU A 77 -50.90 4.94 -32.36
CA LEU A 77 -52.23 5.13 -31.79
C LEU A 77 -53.25 4.78 -32.89
N VAL A 78 -54.08 3.78 -32.64
CA VAL A 78 -55.28 3.45 -33.41
C VAL A 78 -56.49 3.86 -32.59
#